data_AF-A0AAD4Q1Z3-F1
#
_entry.id   AF-A0AAD4Q1Z3-F1
#
_cell.length_a   1.000
_cell.length_b   1.000
_cell.length_c   1.000
_cell.angle_alpha   90.00
_cell.angle_beta   90.00
_cell.angle_gamma   90.00
#
_symmetry.space_group_name_H-M   'P 1'
#
loop_
_entity.id
_entity.type
_entity.pdbx_description
1 polymer ?
#
loop_
_entity_poly.entity_id
_entity_poly.type
_entity_poly.pdbx_seq_one_letter_code
_entity_poly.pdbx_strand_id
1 'polypeptide(L)'
;MIFSLILTPLVALASPTHRSLRLLGRETTGVNSFNNTNLAQPATTIFPQKASSDAPFSLSENTLRSAIYIPSTFEYGSGSKSPVILIPGTSLPAGTTYSNGFGKLLANTSYADPVWVNIPGYSLGDAQVNAEYVAYAINYIAGVSKGKNISLVSWSQGGPNIQWSLKYWPSTREVVNDFVALSPDFKGTTEAILICSGLTGDLCEPSILQQENTSEYIATLRNNGGDSAYVPTTTFYSSTDEIVQPQDGKNASAYILDARNVGVTNNQVQSVCSNSTQIVLHEGALYNSVAWGLIEDALTHDGPGQISRLDIQTLCKAAAAPGLDSLLGESIIVNAVPNILAYHPKATKEPAIASYAG
;
A
#
# COMPACT_ATOMS: atom_id res chain seq x y z
N MET A 1 -13.05 6.97 -19.37
CA MET A 1 -12.60 7.46 -20.70
C MET A 1 -11.10 7.75 -20.76
N ILE A 2 -10.43 8.06 -19.64
CA ILE A 2 -8.97 8.31 -19.58
C ILE A 2 -8.17 6.98 -19.69
N PHE A 3 -8.67 5.89 -19.10
CA PHE A 3 -8.04 4.55 -19.14
C PHE A 3 -7.74 4.04 -20.56
N SER A 4 -8.66 4.21 -21.53
CA SER A 4 -8.46 3.79 -22.92
C SER A 4 -7.49 4.69 -23.71
N LEU A 5 -7.31 5.95 -23.30
CA LEU A 5 -6.45 6.92 -23.98
C LEU A 5 -4.97 6.84 -23.54
N ILE A 6 -4.68 6.27 -22.36
CA ILE A 6 -3.31 6.18 -21.82
C ILE A 6 -2.67 4.81 -22.08
N LEU A 7 -3.44 3.72 -22.02
CA LEU A 7 -2.88 2.37 -22.24
C LEU A 7 -2.43 2.14 -23.70
N THR A 8 -3.12 2.76 -24.68
CA THR A 8 -2.80 2.61 -26.10
C THR A 8 -1.43 3.21 -26.49
N PRO A 9 -1.03 4.43 -26.06
CA PRO A 9 0.30 4.96 -26.37
C PRO A 9 1.43 4.36 -25.53
N LEU A 10 1.21 3.94 -24.26
CA LEU A 10 2.28 3.31 -23.46
C LEU A 10 2.72 1.95 -24.04
N VAL A 11 1.77 1.16 -24.55
CA VAL A 11 2.08 -0.10 -25.24
C VAL A 11 2.78 0.15 -26.57
N ALA A 12 2.51 1.27 -27.25
CA ALA A 12 3.13 1.61 -28.54
C ALA A 12 4.56 2.17 -28.43
N LEU A 13 4.93 2.79 -27.31
CA LEU A 13 6.27 3.35 -27.07
C LEU A 13 7.32 2.32 -26.64
N ALA A 14 6.90 1.10 -26.29
CA ALA A 14 7.79 -0.03 -26.01
C ALA A 14 8.34 -0.66 -27.31
N SER A 15 9.09 0.11 -28.10
CA SER A 15 9.89 -0.45 -29.20
C SER A 15 11.14 -1.16 -28.67
N PRO A 16 11.56 -2.30 -29.24
CA PRO A 16 12.48 -3.25 -28.61
C PRO A 16 13.96 -2.91 -28.85
N THR A 17 14.35 -1.66 -28.63
CA THR A 17 15.74 -1.22 -28.81
C THR A 17 16.33 -0.58 -27.57
N HIS A 18 16.09 -1.16 -26.39
CA HIS A 18 17.02 -1.05 -25.26
C HIS A 18 16.91 -2.30 -24.39
N ARG A 19 18.05 -2.71 -23.84
CA ARG A 19 18.35 -4.01 -23.22
C ARG A 19 17.63 -4.29 -21.90
N SER A 20 16.44 -3.73 -21.66
CA SER A 20 15.84 -3.62 -20.32
C SER A 20 14.38 -4.05 -20.21
N LEU A 21 13.63 -4.29 -21.29
CA LEU A 21 12.29 -4.88 -21.19
C LEU A 21 12.41 -6.41 -21.22
N ARG A 22 12.83 -7.02 -20.11
CA ARG A 22 12.40 -8.39 -19.85
C ARG A 22 10.89 -8.29 -19.62
N LEU A 23 10.09 -8.98 -20.44
CA LEU A 23 8.82 -9.51 -19.94
C LEU A 23 9.21 -10.39 -18.75
N LEU A 24 9.26 -9.81 -17.56
CA LEU A 24 9.51 -10.57 -16.36
C LEU A 24 8.28 -11.46 -16.21
N GLY A 25 8.50 -12.78 -16.26
CA GLY A 25 7.47 -13.70 -15.79
C GLY A 25 7.05 -13.30 -14.36
N ARG A 26 5.98 -13.92 -13.86
CA ARG A 26 5.58 -13.80 -12.45
C ARG A 26 6.75 -14.16 -11.52
N GLU A 27 7.59 -13.18 -11.18
CA GLU A 27 8.77 -13.37 -10.34
C GLU A 27 8.29 -13.48 -8.89
N THR A 28 8.27 -14.69 -8.37
CA THR A 28 7.86 -15.02 -6.99
C THR A 28 9.05 -15.39 -6.12
N THR A 29 10.25 -14.96 -6.50
CA THR A 29 11.51 -15.30 -5.84
C THR A 29 12.27 -14.03 -5.44
N GLY A 30 13.34 -14.19 -4.65
CA GLY A 30 14.15 -13.06 -4.19
C GLY A 30 13.29 -12.04 -3.43
N VAL A 31 13.40 -10.77 -3.82
CA VAL A 31 12.63 -9.66 -3.21
C VAL A 31 11.11 -9.82 -3.34
N ASN A 32 10.62 -10.61 -4.29
CA ASN A 32 9.19 -10.87 -4.49
C ASN A 32 8.70 -12.19 -3.86
N SER A 33 9.57 -12.89 -3.12
CA SER A 33 9.19 -14.13 -2.47
C SER A 33 8.09 -13.91 -1.45
N PHE A 34 7.03 -14.73 -1.52
CA PHE A 34 6.01 -14.87 -0.48
C PHE A 34 6.18 -16.17 0.33
N ASN A 35 7.30 -16.87 0.12
CA ASN A 35 7.66 -18.11 0.81
C ASN A 35 9.02 -17.95 1.51
N ASN A 36 9.11 -16.97 2.40
CA ASN A 36 10.33 -16.65 3.16
C ASN A 36 10.42 -17.47 4.45
N THR A 37 11.65 -17.73 4.89
CA THR A 37 11.92 -18.38 6.18
C THR A 37 12.29 -17.35 7.22
N ASN A 38 11.34 -17.00 8.08
CA ASN A 38 11.53 -16.04 9.17
C ASN A 38 11.60 -16.77 10.52
N LEU A 39 12.80 -16.83 11.10
CA LEU A 39 13.08 -17.64 12.30
C LEU A 39 12.97 -16.87 13.62
N ALA A 40 13.00 -15.53 13.58
CA ALA A 40 12.88 -14.71 14.78
C ALA A 40 11.54 -14.97 15.48
N GLN A 41 11.57 -15.08 16.80
CA GLN A 41 10.36 -15.30 17.60
C GLN A 41 9.93 -13.99 18.24
N PRO A 42 8.65 -13.61 18.11
CA PRO A 42 8.09 -12.48 18.85
C PRO A 42 8.28 -12.63 20.36
N ALA A 43 8.51 -11.52 21.06
CA ALA A 43 8.70 -11.52 22.51
C ALA A 43 7.45 -11.97 23.29
N THR A 44 6.27 -11.85 22.69
CA THR A 44 4.99 -12.29 23.25
C THR A 44 4.19 -13.09 22.22
N THR A 45 3.22 -13.87 22.68
CA THR A 45 2.30 -14.58 21.77
C THR A 45 1.52 -13.59 20.91
N ILE A 46 1.51 -13.81 19.59
CA ILE A 46 0.76 -13.01 18.62
C ILE A 46 -0.23 -13.84 17.78
N PHE A 47 -0.16 -15.17 17.87
CA PHE A 47 -0.98 -16.13 17.13
C PHE A 47 -1.38 -17.29 18.06
N PRO A 48 -2.62 -17.83 17.97
CA PRO A 48 -3.70 -17.48 17.03
C PRO A 48 -4.35 -16.13 17.31
N GLN A 49 -4.07 -15.51 18.46
CA GLN A 49 -4.66 -14.25 18.87
C GLN A 49 -3.66 -13.48 19.76
N LYS A 50 -3.45 -12.18 19.51
CA LYS A 50 -2.61 -11.31 20.37
C LYS A 50 -3.44 -10.70 21.49
N ALA A 51 -4.62 -10.18 21.18
CA ALA A 51 -5.57 -9.67 22.16
C ALA A 51 -6.98 -10.24 21.94
N SER A 52 -7.76 -10.40 23.01
CA SER A 52 -9.12 -10.98 22.96
C SER A 52 -10.09 -10.25 22.02
N SER A 53 -9.82 -8.99 21.68
CA SER A 53 -10.58 -8.16 20.74
C SER A 53 -10.20 -8.35 19.28
N ASP A 54 -9.12 -9.07 18.99
CA ASP A 54 -8.67 -9.31 17.62
C ASP A 54 -9.55 -10.35 16.93
N ALA A 55 -9.86 -10.11 15.66
CA ALA A 55 -10.49 -11.09 14.79
C ALA A 55 -9.65 -12.37 14.66
N PRO A 56 -10.28 -13.53 14.43
CA PRO A 56 -9.57 -14.77 14.16
C PRO A 56 -8.88 -14.70 12.79
N PHE A 57 -7.66 -15.23 12.70
CA PHE A 57 -7.02 -15.50 11.41
C PHE A 57 -7.66 -16.74 10.76
N SER A 58 -7.95 -16.68 9.46
CA SER A 58 -8.34 -17.84 8.66
C SER A 58 -7.13 -18.61 8.12
N LEU A 59 -5.99 -17.95 8.03
CA LEU A 59 -4.73 -18.50 7.54
C LEU A 59 -3.86 -19.10 8.66
N SER A 60 -3.01 -20.07 8.30
CA SER A 60 -2.00 -20.60 9.21
C SER A 60 -0.91 -19.57 9.50
N GLU A 61 -0.32 -19.61 10.70
CA GLU A 61 0.79 -18.73 11.06
C GLU A 61 1.95 -18.83 10.07
N ASN A 62 2.30 -20.05 9.62
CA ASN A 62 3.39 -20.24 8.66
C ASN A 62 3.10 -19.54 7.33
N THR A 63 1.85 -19.61 6.85
CA THR A 63 1.40 -18.91 5.63
C THR A 63 1.52 -17.41 5.79
N LEU A 64 1.07 -16.85 6.92
CA LEU A 64 1.13 -15.42 7.18
C LEU A 64 2.58 -14.93 7.30
N ARG A 65 3.40 -15.65 8.06
CA ARG A 65 4.80 -15.30 8.33
C ARG A 65 5.67 -15.39 7.09
N SER A 66 5.43 -16.35 6.20
CA SER A 66 6.25 -16.54 4.99
C SER A 66 6.10 -15.41 3.98
N ALA A 67 4.99 -14.67 4.00
CA ALA A 67 4.76 -13.53 3.11
C ALA A 67 5.67 -12.33 3.40
N ILE A 68 6.26 -12.27 4.60
CA ILE A 68 7.11 -11.16 5.04
C ILE A 68 8.52 -11.36 4.48
N TYR A 69 8.96 -10.44 3.62
CA TYR A 69 10.35 -10.37 3.20
C TYR A 69 11.11 -9.44 4.15
N ILE A 70 12.09 -10.00 4.85
CA ILE A 70 12.98 -9.27 5.76
C ILE A 70 14.36 -9.22 5.10
N PRO A 71 14.85 -8.04 4.69
CA PRO A 71 16.20 -7.91 4.16
C PRO A 71 17.24 -8.42 5.16
N SER A 72 18.35 -8.99 4.68
CA SER A 72 19.43 -9.47 5.55
C SER A 72 20.10 -8.36 6.37
N THR A 73 19.87 -7.09 5.99
CA THR A 73 20.36 -5.90 6.70
C THR A 73 19.41 -5.40 7.79
N PHE A 74 18.24 -6.02 7.95
CA PHE A 74 17.27 -5.62 8.98
C PHE A 74 17.86 -5.82 10.38
N GLU A 75 17.81 -4.78 11.20
CA GLU A 75 18.48 -4.67 12.49
C GLU A 75 17.65 -5.23 13.65
N TYR A 76 16.38 -5.58 13.43
CA TYR A 76 15.48 -6.08 14.47
C TYR A 76 15.42 -5.14 15.69
N GLY A 77 15.36 -3.82 15.42
CA GLY A 77 15.31 -2.78 16.44
C GLY A 77 16.56 -2.68 17.33
N SER A 78 17.68 -3.29 16.94
CA SER A 78 18.92 -3.26 17.73
C SER A 78 19.69 -1.93 17.64
N GLY A 79 19.49 -1.14 16.59
CA GLY A 79 20.12 0.17 16.39
C GLY A 79 19.16 1.36 16.54
N SER A 80 19.51 2.48 15.90
CA SER A 80 18.69 3.70 15.92
C SER A 80 17.48 3.61 15.00
N LYS A 81 17.52 2.76 13.97
CA LYS A 81 16.47 2.65 12.96
C LYS A 81 15.19 2.05 13.53
N SER A 82 14.05 2.54 13.07
CA SER A 82 12.71 2.02 13.38
C SER A 82 12.20 1.17 12.22
N PRO A 83 11.55 0.02 12.48
CA PRO A 83 11.00 -0.82 11.41
C PRO A 83 9.92 -0.10 10.61
N VAL A 84 9.97 -0.22 9.29
CA VAL A 84 8.94 0.29 8.37
C VAL A 84 8.42 -0.85 7.51
N ILE A 85 7.12 -1.16 7.62
CA ILE A 85 6.48 -2.21 6.83
C ILE A 85 5.86 -1.59 5.58
N LEU A 86 6.29 -2.06 4.41
CA LEU A 86 5.82 -1.60 3.11
C LEU A 86 4.77 -2.58 2.55
N ILE A 87 3.56 -2.08 2.32
CA ILE A 87 2.40 -2.87 1.87
C ILE A 87 2.10 -2.56 0.40
N PRO A 88 2.03 -3.58 -0.48
CA PRO A 88 1.86 -3.37 -1.92
C PRO A 88 0.44 -2.97 -2.30
N GLY A 89 0.31 -2.51 -3.54
CA GLY A 89 -0.96 -2.28 -4.20
C GLY A 89 -1.55 -3.50 -4.90
N THR A 90 -2.63 -3.27 -5.64
CA THR A 90 -3.29 -4.28 -6.46
C THR A 90 -2.36 -4.78 -7.57
N SER A 91 -2.30 -6.10 -7.75
CA SER A 91 -1.65 -6.79 -8.87
C SER A 91 -0.11 -6.68 -8.94
N LEU A 92 0.55 -6.09 -7.94
CA LEU A 92 2.01 -5.97 -7.92
C LEU A 92 2.60 -6.52 -6.62
N PRO A 93 3.69 -7.31 -6.68
CA PRO A 93 4.38 -7.72 -5.47
C PRO A 93 5.11 -6.53 -4.83
N ALA A 94 5.28 -6.58 -3.51
CA ALA A 94 5.89 -5.50 -2.76
C ALA A 94 7.38 -5.32 -3.07
N GLY A 95 8.10 -6.41 -3.37
CA GLY A 95 9.49 -6.33 -3.81
C GLY A 95 9.63 -5.49 -5.09
N THR A 96 8.85 -5.76 -6.14
CA THR A 96 8.85 -4.96 -7.38
C THR A 96 8.47 -3.50 -7.10
N THR A 97 7.49 -3.29 -6.21
CA THR A 97 6.99 -1.96 -5.84
C THR A 97 8.05 -1.12 -5.11
N TYR A 98 8.77 -1.70 -4.16
CA TYR A 98 9.56 -0.92 -3.20
C TYR A 98 11.08 -1.14 -3.25
N SER A 99 11.56 -2.31 -3.69
CA SER A 99 12.99 -2.66 -3.57
C SER A 99 13.92 -1.75 -4.35
N ASN A 100 13.45 -1.16 -5.46
CA ASN A 100 14.17 -0.15 -6.24
C ASN A 100 13.57 1.27 -6.09
N GLY A 101 12.56 1.43 -5.23
CA GLY A 101 11.85 2.68 -4.95
C GLY A 101 12.08 3.16 -3.52
N PHE A 102 11.01 3.54 -2.83
CA PHE A 102 11.09 4.03 -1.43
C PHE A 102 11.71 3.04 -0.45
N GLY A 103 11.60 1.73 -0.66
CA GLY A 103 12.31 0.75 0.18
C GLY A 103 13.83 0.90 0.12
N LYS A 104 14.39 1.16 -1.07
CA LYS A 104 15.82 1.46 -1.25
C LYS A 104 16.20 2.77 -0.56
N LEU A 105 15.38 3.81 -0.69
CA LEU A 105 15.67 5.10 -0.06
C LEU A 105 15.68 4.97 1.47
N LEU A 106 14.63 4.35 2.04
CA LEU A 106 14.52 4.10 3.48
C LEU A 106 15.71 3.31 4.03
N ALA A 107 16.15 2.26 3.33
CA ALA A 107 17.29 1.45 3.75
C ALA A 107 18.60 2.26 3.90
N ASN A 108 18.75 3.32 3.09
CA ASN A 108 19.92 4.21 3.11
C ASN A 108 19.83 5.33 4.16
N THR A 109 18.70 5.46 4.87
CA THR A 109 18.54 6.44 5.95
C THR A 109 19.14 5.93 7.26
N SER A 110 19.33 6.84 8.23
CA SER A 110 19.76 6.51 9.59
C SER A 110 18.60 6.19 10.55
N TYR A 111 17.35 6.38 10.11
CA TYR A 111 16.16 6.31 10.96
C TYR A 111 15.17 5.20 10.58
N ALA A 112 15.22 4.64 9.37
CA ALA A 112 14.25 3.63 8.91
C ALA A 112 14.91 2.29 8.55
N ASP A 113 14.21 1.21 8.89
CA ASP A 113 14.60 -0.17 8.62
C ASP A 113 13.47 -0.90 7.85
N PRO A 114 13.50 -0.90 6.50
CA PRO A 114 12.36 -1.33 5.70
C PRO A 114 12.25 -2.86 5.59
N VAL A 115 11.03 -3.36 5.70
CA VAL A 115 10.60 -4.73 5.34
C VAL A 115 9.36 -4.63 4.49
N TRP A 116 8.99 -5.68 3.77
CA TRP A 116 7.76 -5.64 2.97
C TRP A 116 7.00 -6.96 2.96
N VAL A 117 5.70 -6.87 2.69
CA VAL A 117 4.79 -8.02 2.70
C VAL A 117 4.42 -8.35 1.26
N ASN A 118 4.94 -9.47 0.75
CA ASN A 118 4.53 -10.00 -0.55
C ASN A 118 3.25 -10.81 -0.37
N ILE A 119 2.09 -10.13 -0.45
CA ILE A 119 0.78 -10.76 -0.34
C ILE A 119 0.59 -11.76 -1.50
N PRO A 120 0.36 -13.06 -1.22
CA PRO A 120 0.18 -14.07 -2.26
C PRO A 120 -0.90 -13.72 -3.27
N GLY A 121 -0.69 -14.12 -4.53
CA GLY A 121 -1.59 -13.75 -5.62
C GLY A 121 -1.53 -12.26 -6.00
N TYR A 122 -0.50 -11.53 -5.55
CA TYR A 122 -0.29 -10.10 -5.86
C TYR A 122 -1.45 -9.22 -5.39
N SER A 123 -1.98 -9.50 -4.20
CA SER A 123 -3.12 -8.78 -3.62
C SER A 123 -4.41 -8.87 -4.45
N LEU A 124 -4.53 -9.86 -5.36
CA LEU A 124 -5.71 -10.01 -6.21
C LEU A 124 -6.84 -10.84 -5.56
N GLY A 125 -6.51 -11.63 -4.52
CA GLY A 125 -7.50 -12.39 -3.74
C GLY A 125 -8.40 -11.52 -2.87
N ASP A 126 -9.21 -12.14 -2.02
CA ASP A 126 -10.10 -11.42 -1.10
C ASP A 126 -9.31 -10.43 -0.22
N ALA A 127 -9.64 -9.14 -0.30
CA ALA A 127 -8.98 -8.07 0.44
C ALA A 127 -9.07 -8.26 1.97
N GLN A 128 -10.08 -8.97 2.48
CA GLN A 128 -10.20 -9.34 3.89
C GLN A 128 -9.10 -10.32 4.30
N VAL A 129 -8.74 -11.26 3.41
CA VAL A 129 -7.63 -12.21 3.59
C VAL A 129 -6.29 -11.52 3.35
N ASN A 130 -6.21 -10.60 2.38
CA ASN A 130 -5.01 -9.78 2.18
C ASN A 130 -4.66 -8.98 3.45
N ALA A 131 -5.66 -8.44 4.15
CA ALA A 131 -5.50 -7.75 5.42
C ALA A 131 -4.98 -8.66 6.55
N GLU A 132 -5.25 -9.97 6.55
CA GLU A 132 -4.67 -10.88 7.55
C GLU A 132 -3.14 -10.89 7.51
N TYR A 133 -2.55 -10.90 6.30
CA TYR A 133 -1.09 -10.81 6.14
C TYR A 133 -0.53 -9.52 6.75
N VAL A 134 -1.25 -8.42 6.60
CA VAL A 134 -0.86 -7.11 7.12
C VAL A 134 -0.98 -7.08 8.65
N ALA A 135 -2.11 -7.50 9.21
CA ALA A 135 -2.32 -7.59 10.65
C ALA A 135 -1.26 -8.48 11.33
N TYR A 136 -0.97 -9.63 10.75
CA TYR A 136 0.08 -10.51 11.24
C TYR A 136 1.47 -9.86 11.14
N ALA A 137 1.80 -9.25 9.99
CA ALA A 137 3.09 -8.59 9.78
C ALA A 137 3.35 -7.46 10.78
N ILE A 138 2.34 -6.62 11.09
CA ILE A 138 2.43 -5.56 12.10
C ILE A 138 2.86 -6.14 13.45
N ASN A 139 2.11 -7.13 13.94
CA ASN A 139 2.37 -7.73 15.24
C ASN A 139 3.67 -8.53 15.27
N TYR A 140 4.01 -9.23 14.19
CA TYR A 140 5.24 -9.99 14.07
C TYR A 140 6.47 -9.09 14.07
N ILE A 141 6.52 -8.07 13.19
CA ILE A 141 7.68 -7.17 13.09
C ILE A 141 7.87 -6.38 14.38
N ALA A 142 6.78 -5.85 14.98
CA ALA A 142 6.86 -5.19 16.28
C ALA A 142 7.39 -6.15 17.37
N GLY A 143 6.86 -7.39 17.40
CA GLY A 143 7.23 -8.41 18.37
C GLY A 143 8.68 -8.87 18.30
N VAL A 144 9.32 -8.81 17.12
CA VAL A 144 10.75 -9.18 16.94
C VAL A 144 11.69 -7.98 17.00
N SER A 145 11.18 -6.75 17.17
CA SER A 145 11.97 -5.51 17.07
C SER A 145 12.30 -4.85 18.41
N LYS A 146 12.54 -5.68 19.45
CA LYS A 146 13.04 -5.24 20.77
C LYS A 146 12.26 -4.08 21.41
N GLY A 147 10.93 -4.08 21.26
CA GLY A 147 10.05 -3.06 21.84
C GLY A 147 9.97 -1.76 21.04
N LYS A 148 10.54 -1.70 19.83
CA LYS A 148 10.28 -0.59 18.91
C LYS A 148 8.90 -0.72 18.30
N ASN A 149 8.16 0.38 18.33
CA ASN A 149 7.00 0.56 17.48
C ASN A 149 7.44 0.63 16.01
N ILE A 150 6.49 0.35 15.13
CA ILE A 150 6.70 0.24 13.69
C ILE A 150 5.95 1.35 12.98
N SER A 151 6.35 1.63 11.74
CA SER A 151 5.60 2.51 10.84
C SER A 151 5.16 1.76 9.60
N LEU A 152 4.10 2.24 8.98
CA LEU A 152 3.48 1.64 7.80
C LEU A 152 3.56 2.59 6.62
N VAL A 153 4.00 2.08 5.48
CA VAL A 153 3.85 2.77 4.20
C VAL A 153 3.08 1.86 3.26
N SER A 154 2.03 2.38 2.64
CA SER A 154 1.20 1.63 1.71
C SER A 154 1.11 2.31 0.37
N TRP A 155 0.73 1.53 -0.64
CA TRP A 155 0.30 2.07 -1.93
C TRP A 155 -0.99 1.40 -2.38
N SER A 156 -1.90 2.17 -2.99
CA SER A 156 -3.14 1.64 -3.59
C SER A 156 -3.96 0.84 -2.55
N GLN A 157 -4.45 -0.35 -2.92
CA GLN A 157 -5.13 -1.31 -2.04
C GLN A 157 -4.41 -1.62 -0.72
N GLY A 158 -3.09 -1.44 -0.65
CA GLY A 158 -2.35 -1.56 0.60
C GLY A 158 -2.91 -0.65 1.70
N GLY A 159 -3.52 0.49 1.32
CA GLY A 159 -4.20 1.39 2.23
C GLY A 159 -5.41 0.73 2.91
N PRO A 160 -6.46 0.35 2.15
CA PRO A 160 -7.58 -0.44 2.68
C PRO A 160 -7.16 -1.70 3.43
N ASN A 161 -6.12 -2.42 2.99
CA ASN A 161 -5.61 -3.61 3.70
C ASN A 161 -5.08 -3.25 5.11
N ILE A 162 -4.33 -2.15 5.25
CA ILE A 162 -3.91 -1.63 6.56
C ILE A 162 -5.11 -1.15 7.38
N GLN A 163 -6.01 -0.39 6.79
CA GLN A 163 -7.17 0.15 7.50
C GLN A 163 -8.11 -0.95 8.03
N TRP A 164 -8.31 -2.02 7.23
CA TRP A 164 -9.04 -3.22 7.65
C TRP A 164 -8.32 -3.94 8.79
N SER A 165 -6.99 -4.08 8.71
CA SER A 165 -6.16 -4.68 9.76
C SER A 165 -6.28 -3.91 11.06
N LEU A 166 -6.12 -2.58 11.02
CA LEU A 166 -6.25 -1.72 12.18
C LEU A 166 -7.67 -1.79 12.77
N LYS A 167 -8.70 -1.92 11.93
CA LYS A 167 -10.09 -2.04 12.37
C LYS A 167 -10.35 -3.35 13.12
N TYR A 168 -10.00 -4.50 12.54
CA TYR A 168 -10.42 -5.81 13.03
C TYR A 168 -9.37 -6.55 13.87
N TRP A 169 -8.11 -6.11 13.88
CA TRP A 169 -7.09 -6.53 14.84
C TRP A 169 -6.63 -5.33 15.69
N PRO A 170 -7.44 -4.85 16.65
CA PRO A 170 -7.12 -3.64 17.41
C PRO A 170 -5.76 -3.65 18.11
N SER A 171 -5.21 -4.83 18.43
CA SER A 171 -3.87 -4.97 19.02
C SER A 171 -2.73 -4.44 18.15
N THR A 172 -2.98 -4.24 16.85
CA THR A 172 -2.04 -3.62 15.91
C THR A 172 -1.88 -2.11 16.16
N ARG A 173 -2.91 -1.42 16.66
CA ARG A 173 -2.90 0.03 16.86
C ARG A 173 -1.89 0.48 17.90
N GLU A 174 -1.62 -0.35 18.90
CA GLU A 174 -0.72 -0.04 20.02
C GLU A 174 0.76 0.01 19.62
N VAL A 175 1.10 -0.63 18.50
CA VAL A 175 2.49 -0.79 18.06
C VAL A 175 2.81 -0.03 16.78
N VAL A 176 1.83 0.67 16.20
CA VAL A 176 2.00 1.48 14.98
C VAL A 176 2.09 2.95 15.37
N ASN A 177 3.23 3.58 15.05
CA ASN A 177 3.42 5.02 15.25
C ASN A 177 2.76 5.81 14.13
N ASP A 178 2.98 5.39 12.88
CA ASP A 178 2.58 6.15 11.70
C ASP A 178 2.08 5.25 10.59
N PHE A 179 1.10 5.75 9.84
CA PHE A 179 0.60 5.17 8.62
C PHE A 179 0.63 6.20 7.48
N VAL A 180 1.58 6.04 6.56
CA VAL A 180 1.64 6.83 5.32
C VAL A 180 1.02 6.06 4.16
N ALA A 181 -0.07 6.58 3.61
CA ALA A 181 -0.86 5.94 2.56
C ALA A 181 -0.70 6.69 1.23
N LEU A 182 -0.10 6.04 0.23
CA LEU A 182 0.15 6.58 -1.10
C LEU A 182 -0.94 6.13 -2.08
N SER A 183 -1.64 7.09 -2.68
CA SER A 183 -2.80 6.84 -3.55
C SER A 183 -3.80 5.81 -2.99
N PRO A 184 -4.20 5.87 -1.70
CA PRO A 184 -5.09 4.87 -1.13
C PRO A 184 -6.53 5.08 -1.65
N ASP A 185 -7.30 4.00 -1.66
CA ASP A 185 -8.68 3.95 -2.10
C ASP A 185 -9.62 3.56 -0.95
N PHE A 186 -9.60 4.31 0.17
CA PHE A 186 -10.44 4.02 1.35
C PHE A 186 -11.96 4.11 1.09
N LYS A 187 -12.37 4.64 -0.07
CA LYS A 187 -13.77 4.65 -0.55
C LYS A 187 -13.93 3.84 -1.84
N GLY A 188 -12.96 3.00 -2.19
CA GLY A 188 -12.90 2.32 -3.48
C GLY A 188 -12.75 3.30 -4.65
N THR A 189 -13.10 2.85 -5.84
CA THR A 189 -13.03 3.62 -7.08
C THR A 189 -14.24 3.36 -7.97
N THR A 190 -14.64 4.35 -8.76
CA THR A 190 -15.62 4.18 -9.85
C THR A 190 -15.03 3.48 -11.07
N GLU A 191 -13.71 3.37 -11.17
CA GLU A 191 -13.03 2.81 -12.35
C GLU A 191 -12.84 1.28 -12.27
N ALA A 192 -13.14 0.63 -11.14
CA ALA A 192 -12.93 -0.80 -10.92
C ALA A 192 -13.61 -1.67 -11.99
N ILE A 193 -14.88 -1.38 -12.32
CA ILE A 193 -15.62 -2.10 -13.37
C ILE A 193 -14.95 -1.94 -14.74
N LEU A 194 -14.34 -0.79 -15.04
CA LEU A 194 -13.66 -0.58 -16.32
C LEU A 194 -12.38 -1.42 -16.42
N ILE A 195 -11.68 -1.63 -15.31
CA ILE A 195 -10.54 -2.54 -15.24
C ILE A 195 -10.99 -3.98 -15.52
N CYS A 196 -12.05 -4.44 -14.86
CA CYS A 196 -12.62 -5.77 -15.06
C CYS A 196 -13.10 -5.96 -16.52
N SER A 197 -14.05 -5.14 -16.97
CA SER A 197 -14.66 -5.26 -18.30
C SER A 197 -13.67 -5.07 -19.44
N GLY A 198 -12.66 -4.22 -19.27
CA GLY A 198 -11.63 -3.94 -20.27
C GLY A 198 -10.59 -5.05 -20.43
N LEU A 199 -10.32 -5.85 -19.37
CA LEU A 199 -9.26 -6.87 -19.38
C LEU A 199 -9.80 -8.30 -19.39
N THR A 200 -10.88 -8.55 -18.66
CA THR A 200 -11.38 -9.90 -18.34
C THR A 200 -12.89 -10.08 -18.57
N GLY A 201 -13.57 -9.06 -19.08
CA GLY A 201 -15.02 -9.08 -19.34
C GLY A 201 -15.83 -9.07 -18.04
N ASP A 202 -16.83 -9.94 -17.94
CA ASP A 202 -17.68 -10.03 -16.73
C ASP A 202 -16.97 -10.72 -15.55
N LEU A 203 -15.83 -11.38 -15.80
CA LEU A 203 -15.01 -12.00 -14.76
C LEU A 203 -14.01 -10.99 -14.23
N CYS A 204 -13.74 -11.00 -12.92
CA CYS A 204 -12.76 -10.12 -12.30
C CYS A 204 -12.12 -10.75 -11.06
N GLU A 205 -11.05 -10.16 -10.57
CA GLU A 205 -10.37 -10.55 -9.34
C GLU A 205 -11.20 -10.14 -8.11
N PRO A 206 -11.28 -10.98 -7.07
CA PRO A 206 -12.02 -10.68 -5.85
C PRO A 206 -11.74 -9.28 -5.29
N SER A 207 -10.47 -8.92 -5.14
CA SER A 207 -10.11 -7.59 -4.61
C SER A 207 -10.48 -6.43 -5.52
N ILE A 208 -10.50 -6.59 -6.85
CA ILE A 208 -10.87 -5.49 -7.75
C ILE A 208 -12.37 -5.22 -7.62
N LEU A 209 -13.19 -6.27 -7.51
CA LEU A 209 -14.62 -6.14 -7.20
C LEU A 209 -14.84 -5.47 -5.84
N GLN A 210 -14.04 -5.85 -4.83
CA GLN A 210 -14.11 -5.24 -3.50
C GLN A 210 -13.65 -3.77 -3.48
N GLN A 211 -12.78 -3.34 -4.40
CA GLN A 211 -12.36 -1.94 -4.53
C GLN A 211 -13.36 -1.08 -5.32
N GLU A 212 -14.48 -1.64 -5.79
CA GLU A 212 -15.58 -0.82 -6.32
C GLU A 212 -16.19 0.04 -5.21
N ASN A 213 -16.45 1.32 -5.49
CA ASN A 213 -16.91 2.27 -4.46
C ASN A 213 -18.29 1.95 -3.86
N THR A 214 -19.07 1.10 -4.50
CA THR A 214 -20.38 0.60 -4.03
C THR A 214 -20.33 -0.82 -3.46
N SER A 215 -19.14 -1.39 -3.28
CA SER A 215 -18.98 -2.75 -2.75
C SER A 215 -19.41 -2.84 -1.27
N GLU A 216 -19.92 -4.00 -0.89
CA GLU A 216 -20.19 -4.37 0.50
C GLU A 216 -18.90 -4.35 1.32
N TYR A 217 -17.75 -4.69 0.73
CA TYR A 217 -16.46 -4.57 1.38
C TYR A 217 -16.14 -3.13 1.80
N ILE A 218 -16.26 -2.15 0.88
CA ILE A 218 -15.99 -0.74 1.19
C ILE A 218 -17.01 -0.20 2.18
N ALA A 219 -18.29 -0.53 2.02
CA ALA A 219 -19.32 -0.16 2.98
C ALA A 219 -18.98 -0.69 4.39
N THR A 220 -18.60 -1.96 4.48
CA THR A 220 -18.21 -2.63 5.72
C THR A 220 -16.94 -2.03 6.31
N LEU A 221 -15.90 -1.78 5.52
CA LEU A 221 -14.65 -1.16 5.95
C LEU A 221 -14.93 0.19 6.61
N ARG A 222 -15.74 1.03 5.96
CA ARG A 222 -16.01 2.41 6.38
C ARG A 222 -16.97 2.52 7.56
N ASN A 223 -17.87 1.55 7.75
CA ASN A 223 -18.88 1.60 8.81
C ASN A 223 -18.25 1.64 10.22
N ASN A 224 -19.01 2.11 11.22
CA ASN A 224 -18.61 2.17 12.64
C ASN A 224 -17.27 2.90 12.87
N GLY A 225 -17.06 4.00 12.13
CA GLY A 225 -15.86 4.84 12.25
C GLY A 225 -14.61 4.28 11.57
N GLY A 226 -14.75 3.30 10.68
CA GLY A 226 -13.64 2.82 9.86
C GLY A 226 -13.26 3.77 8.72
N ASP A 227 -14.06 4.80 8.47
CA ASP A 227 -13.73 5.95 7.63
C ASP A 227 -12.85 7.01 8.31
N SER A 228 -12.56 6.83 9.60
CA SER A 228 -11.63 7.64 10.37
C SER A 228 -10.36 6.85 10.70
N ALA A 229 -9.22 7.55 10.78
CA ALA A 229 -7.94 6.97 11.13
C ALA A 229 -7.97 6.28 12.51
N TYR A 230 -7.15 5.24 12.65
CA TYR A 230 -6.93 4.51 13.91
C TYR A 230 -5.61 4.86 14.60
N VAL A 231 -4.66 5.38 13.82
CA VAL A 231 -3.29 5.80 14.21
C VAL A 231 -2.95 7.07 13.43
N PRO A 232 -1.90 7.84 13.80
CA PRO A 232 -1.43 8.95 12.99
C PRO A 232 -1.34 8.58 11.49
N THR A 233 -2.09 9.27 10.64
CA THR A 233 -2.23 8.89 9.23
C THR A 233 -1.96 10.06 8.28
N THR A 234 -1.08 9.81 7.31
CA THR A 234 -0.68 10.75 6.27
C THR A 234 -1.12 10.20 4.93
N THR A 235 -2.06 10.84 4.24
CA THR A 235 -2.47 10.41 2.89
C THR A 235 -1.84 11.31 1.84
N PHE A 236 -1.35 10.74 0.74
CA PHE A 236 -0.84 11.47 -0.42
C PHE A 236 -1.52 10.96 -1.68
N TYR A 237 -2.19 11.84 -2.43
CA TYR A 237 -3.02 11.46 -3.57
C TYR A 237 -3.13 12.59 -4.60
N SER A 238 -3.61 12.28 -5.79
CA SER A 238 -3.67 13.21 -6.91
C SER A 238 -5.02 13.16 -7.61
N SER A 239 -5.57 14.30 -7.99
CA SER A 239 -6.80 14.35 -8.78
C SER A 239 -6.63 13.77 -10.19
N THR A 240 -5.39 13.61 -10.66
CA THR A 240 -5.05 13.02 -11.97
C THR A 240 -4.81 11.51 -11.91
N ASP A 241 -5.04 10.87 -10.76
CA ASP A 241 -4.96 9.41 -10.60
C ASP A 241 -5.92 8.72 -11.59
N GLU A 242 -5.39 7.86 -12.44
CA GLU A 242 -6.11 7.20 -13.52
C GLU A 242 -6.73 5.86 -13.12
N ILE A 243 -6.48 5.39 -11.89
CA ILE A 243 -6.99 4.12 -11.35
C ILE A 243 -8.06 4.38 -10.29
N VAL A 244 -7.84 5.36 -9.42
CA VAL A 244 -8.72 5.68 -8.29
C VAL A 244 -9.44 6.99 -8.58
N GLN A 245 -10.76 6.95 -8.70
CA GLN A 245 -11.59 8.13 -8.81
C GLN A 245 -12.87 8.00 -7.96
N PRO A 246 -13.37 9.11 -7.37
CA PRO A 246 -12.77 10.45 -7.37
C PRO A 246 -11.52 10.57 -6.45
N GLN A 247 -10.55 11.41 -6.82
CA GLN A 247 -9.38 11.75 -5.97
C GLN A 247 -9.21 13.27 -5.75
N ASP A 248 -10.32 14.00 -5.65
CA ASP A 248 -10.33 15.45 -5.45
C ASP A 248 -11.12 15.89 -4.21
N GLY A 249 -10.54 16.82 -3.45
CA GLY A 249 -11.17 17.44 -2.28
C GLY A 249 -11.58 16.44 -1.20
N LYS A 250 -12.61 16.81 -0.41
CA LYS A 250 -13.13 15.94 0.68
C LYS A 250 -13.84 14.67 0.19
N ASN A 251 -14.23 14.65 -1.08
CA ASN A 251 -14.86 13.50 -1.71
C ASN A 251 -13.83 12.47 -2.20
N ALA A 252 -12.54 12.82 -2.29
CA ALA A 252 -11.47 11.92 -2.66
C ALA A 252 -11.55 10.59 -1.91
N SER A 253 -11.27 9.49 -2.60
CA SER A 253 -11.24 8.16 -2.04
C SER A 253 -10.16 8.04 -0.97
N ALA A 254 -9.02 8.69 -1.18
CA ALA A 254 -7.92 8.77 -0.23
C ALA A 254 -8.22 9.59 1.03
N TYR A 255 -9.29 10.39 1.05
CA TYR A 255 -9.58 11.27 2.17
C TYR A 255 -10.04 10.46 3.39
N ILE A 256 -9.28 10.55 4.48
CA ILE A 256 -9.59 9.89 5.76
C ILE A 256 -9.92 10.92 6.84
N LEU A 257 -10.89 10.60 7.70
CA LEU A 257 -11.33 11.45 8.80
C LEU A 257 -10.47 11.24 10.07
N ASP A 258 -10.62 12.13 11.05
CA ASP A 258 -9.92 12.05 12.33
C ASP A 258 -10.87 12.11 13.53
N ALA A 259 -11.93 11.29 13.53
CA ALA A 259 -12.88 11.26 14.64
C ALA A 259 -12.27 10.81 15.98
N ARG A 260 -11.08 10.17 15.94
CA ARG A 260 -10.35 9.68 17.12
C ARG A 260 -9.28 10.65 17.62
N ASN A 261 -9.07 11.77 16.92
CA ASN A 261 -8.04 12.75 17.24
C ASN A 261 -6.65 12.11 17.37
N VAL A 262 -6.32 11.19 16.44
CA VAL A 262 -5.02 10.52 16.34
C VAL A 262 -4.04 11.33 15.51
N GLY A 263 -4.51 12.36 14.80
CA GLY A 263 -3.72 13.17 13.88
C GLY A 263 -3.82 12.65 12.45
N VAL A 264 -4.38 13.47 11.56
CA VAL A 264 -4.48 13.16 10.13
C VAL A 264 -4.05 14.34 9.27
N THR A 265 -3.31 14.04 8.20
CA THR A 265 -3.09 14.98 7.08
C THR A 265 -3.54 14.34 5.78
N ASN A 266 -4.33 15.09 4.99
CA ASN A 266 -4.78 14.65 3.67
C ASN A 266 -4.13 15.54 2.61
N ASN A 267 -3.14 15.00 1.89
CA ASN A 267 -2.22 15.77 1.06
C ASN A 267 -2.51 15.52 -0.43
N GLN A 268 -3.43 16.33 -0.98
CA GLN A 268 -3.72 16.32 -2.42
C GLN A 268 -2.63 17.08 -3.18
N VAL A 269 -2.01 16.46 -4.20
CA VAL A 269 -0.97 17.07 -5.04
C VAL A 269 -1.37 18.45 -5.54
N GLN A 270 -2.58 18.61 -6.10
CA GLN A 270 -3.02 19.87 -6.70
C GLN A 270 -3.26 20.98 -5.66
N SER A 271 -3.48 20.62 -4.39
CA SER A 271 -3.55 21.58 -3.28
C SER A 271 -2.17 21.91 -2.73
N VAL A 272 -1.29 20.92 -2.60
CA VAL A 272 0.06 21.09 -2.04
C VAL A 272 0.98 21.82 -3.02
N CYS A 273 0.91 21.45 -4.30
CA CYS A 273 1.71 21.97 -5.38
C CYS A 273 0.89 22.89 -6.29
N SER A 274 0.13 23.84 -5.72
CA SER A 274 -0.85 24.66 -6.44
C SER A 274 -0.28 25.51 -7.60
N ASN A 275 1.03 25.78 -7.58
CA ASN A 275 1.73 26.53 -8.62
C ASN A 275 2.37 25.63 -9.68
N SER A 276 2.06 24.33 -9.66
CA SER A 276 2.62 23.31 -10.54
C SER A 276 1.53 22.69 -11.39
N THR A 277 1.86 22.35 -12.64
CA THR A 277 0.99 21.57 -13.53
C THR A 277 1.32 20.07 -13.45
N GLN A 278 1.77 19.61 -12.28
CA GLN A 278 2.17 18.23 -12.08
C GLN A 278 0.99 17.29 -12.34
N ILE A 279 1.20 16.37 -13.27
CA ILE A 279 0.36 15.20 -13.47
C ILE A 279 1.03 14.08 -12.67
N VAL A 280 0.33 13.60 -11.66
CA VAL A 280 0.77 12.47 -10.84
C VAL A 280 -0.27 11.38 -11.01
N LEU A 281 0.11 10.36 -11.79
CA LEU A 281 -0.68 9.14 -11.99
C LEU A 281 -0.66 8.28 -10.72
N HIS A 282 -1.38 7.16 -10.72
CA HIS A 282 -1.58 6.32 -9.56
C HIS A 282 -0.26 5.79 -8.97
N GLU A 283 0.60 5.23 -9.82
CA GLU A 283 1.97 4.82 -9.52
C GLU A 283 2.93 6.00 -9.37
N GLY A 284 2.55 7.17 -9.90
CA GLY A 284 3.25 8.44 -9.72
C GLY A 284 3.60 8.73 -8.25
N ALA A 285 2.73 8.32 -7.33
CA ALA A 285 2.96 8.47 -5.89
C ALA A 285 4.14 7.66 -5.34
N LEU A 286 4.57 6.57 -6.00
CA LEU A 286 5.67 5.69 -5.56
C LEU A 286 7.06 6.27 -5.78
N TYR A 287 7.17 7.34 -6.57
CA TYR A 287 8.43 8.03 -6.82
C TYR A 287 8.34 9.53 -6.59
N ASN A 288 7.17 10.07 -6.26
CA ASN A 288 6.98 11.50 -6.09
C ASN A 288 7.84 12.07 -4.94
N SER A 289 8.46 13.23 -5.18
CA SER A 289 9.32 13.93 -4.23
C SER A 289 8.58 14.42 -2.98
N VAL A 290 7.34 14.91 -3.12
CA VAL A 290 6.49 15.32 -1.99
C VAL A 290 6.06 14.11 -1.18
N ALA A 291 5.68 13.02 -1.83
CA ALA A 291 5.38 11.75 -1.14
C ALA A 291 6.58 11.28 -0.30
N TRP A 292 7.79 11.32 -0.87
CA TRP A 292 9.02 11.00 -0.13
C TRP A 292 9.24 11.94 1.07
N GLY A 293 9.10 13.25 0.88
CA GLY A 293 9.23 14.22 1.97
C GLY A 293 8.22 13.99 3.11
N LEU A 294 6.97 13.64 2.77
CA LEU A 294 5.96 13.27 3.76
C LEU A 294 6.29 11.97 4.50
N ILE A 295 6.86 10.98 3.82
CA ILE A 295 7.35 9.74 4.45
C ILE A 295 8.48 10.07 5.43
N GLU A 296 9.50 10.79 5.00
CA GLU A 296 10.62 11.19 5.87
C GLU A 296 10.12 11.96 7.09
N ASP A 297 9.24 12.92 6.88
CA ASP A 297 8.73 13.78 7.94
C ASP A 297 7.84 13.04 8.95
N ALA A 298 6.95 12.15 8.49
CA ALA A 298 6.15 11.29 9.37
C ALA A 298 7.04 10.34 10.20
N LEU A 299 8.08 9.76 9.59
CA LEU A 299 8.95 8.80 10.28
C LEU A 299 9.92 9.45 11.28
N THR A 300 10.06 10.78 11.27
CA THR A 300 11.04 11.51 12.08
C THR A 300 10.43 12.52 13.05
N HIS A 301 9.09 12.62 13.10
CA HIS A 301 8.35 13.52 13.99
C HIS A 301 7.17 12.80 14.63
N ASP A 302 6.68 13.35 15.74
CA ASP A 302 5.44 12.87 16.34
C ASP A 302 4.23 13.27 15.49
N GLY A 303 3.34 12.31 15.23
CA GLY A 303 2.13 12.51 14.46
C GLY A 303 2.37 12.48 12.94
N PRO A 304 1.32 12.68 12.13
CA PRO A 304 1.41 12.52 10.69
C PRO A 304 2.41 13.51 10.07
N GLY A 305 2.87 13.17 8.87
CA GLY A 305 3.68 14.04 8.03
C GLY A 305 2.95 15.34 7.72
N GLN A 306 3.65 16.47 7.77
CA GLN A 306 3.10 17.81 7.62
C GLN A 306 3.83 18.59 6.54
N ILE A 307 3.06 19.03 5.55
CA ILE A 307 3.54 19.87 4.45
C ILE A 307 4.22 21.16 4.93
N SER A 308 3.80 21.72 6.06
CA SER A 308 4.40 22.93 6.63
C SER A 308 5.84 22.75 7.11
N ARG A 309 6.32 21.51 7.27
CA ARG A 309 7.71 21.19 7.63
C ARG A 309 8.61 20.95 6.42
N LEU A 310 8.05 20.96 5.20
CA LEU A 310 8.77 20.59 3.97
C LEU A 310 9.08 21.81 3.09
N ASP A 311 10.18 21.73 2.33
CA ASP A 311 10.45 22.66 1.23
C ASP A 311 9.62 22.28 -0.01
N ILE A 312 8.33 22.58 0.05
CA ILE A 312 7.39 22.27 -1.04
C ILE A 312 7.77 22.91 -2.37
N GLN A 313 8.46 24.06 -2.35
CA GLN A 313 8.81 24.76 -3.60
C GLN A 313 9.83 23.96 -4.40
N THR A 314 10.78 23.33 -3.71
CA THR A 314 11.75 22.43 -4.34
C THR A 314 11.10 21.10 -4.68
N LEU A 315 10.38 20.49 -3.74
CA LEU A 315 9.77 19.16 -3.94
C LEU A 315 8.76 19.18 -5.10
N CYS A 316 7.86 20.15 -5.19
CA CYS A 316 6.87 20.28 -6.27
C CYS A 316 7.46 20.57 -7.66
N LYS A 317 8.77 20.82 -7.78
CA LYS A 317 9.47 20.99 -9.06
C LYS A 317 10.30 19.77 -9.45
N ALA A 318 10.62 18.90 -8.49
CA ALA A 318 11.37 17.69 -8.75
C ALA A 318 10.51 16.68 -9.54
N ALA A 319 11.13 16.01 -10.51
CA ALA A 319 10.46 14.97 -11.29
C ALA A 319 10.22 13.69 -10.49
N ALA A 320 11.11 13.40 -9.53
CA ALA A 320 11.05 12.25 -8.63
C ALA A 320 11.80 12.55 -7.34
N ALA A 321 11.62 11.69 -6.34
CA ALA A 321 12.41 11.67 -5.11
C ALA A 321 13.90 11.41 -5.42
N PRO A 322 14.82 11.86 -4.55
CA PRO A 322 16.26 11.76 -4.81
C PRO A 322 16.70 10.32 -5.13
N GLY A 323 17.36 10.13 -6.27
CA GLY A 323 17.89 8.83 -6.68
C GLY A 323 16.87 7.85 -7.27
N LEU A 324 15.63 8.29 -7.50
CA LEU A 324 14.62 7.57 -8.27
C LEU A 324 14.48 8.16 -9.67
N ASP A 325 14.01 7.34 -10.60
CA ASP A 325 13.76 7.72 -11.99
C ASP A 325 12.25 7.67 -12.25
N SER A 326 11.67 8.77 -12.73
CA SER A 326 10.23 8.88 -12.95
C SER A 326 9.75 7.96 -14.07
N LEU A 327 10.53 7.74 -15.14
CA LEU A 327 10.13 6.88 -16.25
C LEU A 327 10.09 5.40 -15.83
N LEU A 328 11.08 4.98 -15.03
CA LEU A 328 11.07 3.64 -14.44
C LEU A 328 9.91 3.48 -13.46
N GLY A 329 9.63 4.50 -12.64
CA GLY A 329 8.50 4.53 -11.73
C GLY A 329 7.17 4.33 -12.45
N GLU A 330 6.91 5.12 -13.48
CA GLU A 330 5.71 5.01 -14.34
C GLU A 330 5.60 3.63 -15.01
N SER A 331 6.72 3.05 -15.45
CA SER A 331 6.70 1.75 -16.14
C SER A 331 6.22 0.58 -15.29
N ILE A 332 6.13 0.75 -13.96
CA ILE A 332 5.75 -0.34 -13.05
C ILE A 332 4.35 -0.86 -13.32
N ILE A 333 3.43 0.01 -13.74
CA ILE A 333 2.01 -0.31 -13.98
C ILE A 333 1.84 -1.34 -15.10
N VAL A 334 2.79 -1.42 -16.03
CA VAL A 334 2.79 -2.41 -17.13
C VAL A 334 2.86 -3.84 -16.59
N ASN A 335 3.42 -4.06 -15.40
CA ASN A 335 3.47 -5.38 -14.77
C ASN A 335 2.13 -5.81 -14.16
N ALA A 336 1.17 -4.90 -13.97
CA ALA A 336 -0.13 -5.24 -13.39
C ALA A 336 -0.99 -6.08 -14.35
N VAL A 337 -1.08 -5.69 -15.63
CA VAL A 337 -1.92 -6.37 -16.64
C VAL A 337 -1.67 -7.88 -16.75
N PRO A 338 -0.43 -8.38 -16.96
CA PRO A 338 -0.21 -9.83 -17.04
C PRO A 338 -0.55 -10.56 -15.74
N ASN A 339 -0.41 -9.90 -14.59
CA ASN A 339 -0.78 -10.47 -13.29
C ASN A 339 -2.30 -10.55 -13.13
N ILE A 340 -3.06 -9.53 -13.53
CA ILE A 340 -4.54 -9.59 -13.59
C ILE A 340 -4.97 -10.75 -14.51
N LEU A 341 -4.50 -10.77 -15.76
CA LEU A 341 -4.92 -11.78 -16.73
C LEU A 341 -4.67 -13.22 -16.26
N ALA A 342 -3.52 -13.47 -15.63
CA ALA A 342 -3.14 -14.81 -15.17
C ALA A 342 -3.72 -15.23 -13.81
N TYR A 343 -4.45 -14.35 -13.09
CA TYR A 343 -5.00 -14.70 -11.77
C TYR A 343 -6.24 -15.59 -11.87
N HIS A 344 -6.31 -16.59 -10.99
CA HIS A 344 -7.47 -17.46 -10.81
C HIS A 344 -7.65 -17.82 -9.33
N PRO A 345 -8.90 -18.05 -8.86
CA PRO A 345 -10.15 -17.96 -9.63
C PRO A 345 -10.59 -16.51 -9.86
N LYS A 346 -11.28 -16.26 -10.99
CA LYS A 346 -12.01 -14.99 -11.20
C LYS A 346 -13.46 -15.16 -10.76
N ALA A 347 -14.12 -14.06 -10.43
CA ALA A 347 -15.49 -14.01 -9.93
C ALA A 347 -16.30 -12.93 -10.65
N THR A 348 -17.63 -13.01 -10.57
CA THR A 348 -18.56 -11.99 -11.09
C THR A 348 -19.16 -11.12 -9.98
N LYS A 349 -18.83 -11.44 -8.72
CA LYS A 349 -19.28 -10.74 -7.51
C LYS A 349 -18.15 -10.76 -6.48
N GLU A 350 -18.10 -9.73 -5.65
CA GLU A 350 -17.19 -9.73 -4.52
C GLU A 350 -17.47 -10.90 -3.55
N PRO A 351 -16.46 -11.37 -2.79
CA PRO A 351 -16.64 -12.36 -1.74
C PRO A 351 -17.62 -11.91 -0.65
N ALA A 352 -18.18 -12.88 0.08
CA ALA A 352 -18.98 -12.58 1.25
C ALA A 352 -18.14 -11.90 2.35
N ILE A 353 -18.77 -11.01 3.11
CA ILE A 353 -18.14 -10.38 4.27
C ILE A 353 -17.82 -11.43 5.34
N ALA A 354 -16.60 -11.36 5.86
CA ALA A 354 -16.12 -12.25 6.91
C ALA A 354 -17.00 -12.13 8.17
N SER A 355 -17.25 -13.25 8.84
CA SER A 355 -18.18 -13.30 9.99
C SER A 355 -17.83 -12.36 11.14
N TYR A 356 -16.56 -11.98 11.33
CA TYR A 356 -16.13 -11.04 12.36
C TYR A 356 -16.44 -9.56 12.00
N ALA A 357 -16.82 -9.30 10.74
CA ALA A 357 -17.04 -7.98 10.17
C ALA A 357 -18.52 -7.71 9.82
N GLY A 358 -19.40 -8.71 10.01
CA GLY A 358 -20.82 -8.67 9.67
C GLY A 358 -21.77 -8.49 10.84
#